data_AF-A0A4Z0F784-F1
#
_entry.id   AF-A0A4Z0F784-F1
#
_cell.length_a   1.000
_cell.length_b   1.000
_cell.length_c   1.000
_cell.angle_alpha   90.00
_cell.angle_beta   90.00
_cell.angle_gamma   90.00
#
_symmetry.space_group_name_H-M   'P 1'
#
loop_
_entity.id
_entity.type
_entity.pdbx_description
1 polymer ?
#
loop_
_entity_poly.entity_id
_entity_poly.type
_entity_poly.pdbx_seq_one_letter_code
_entity_poly.pdbx_strand_id
1 'polypeptide(L)'
;MNRDDWPVEEYSRARGECLYCGARTGEQHHKGCVVRSRTVVVEITVQLVHVVPEDWDRDMIEFGMNDGSGCSDNLLGEIMEAAERRDRLDRCSCPVVTGKYVREATEEDEEFDVLFIKDLKS
;
A
#
# COMPACT_ATOMS: atom_id res chain seq x y z
N MET A 1 -13.28 -1.13 3.62
CA MET A 1 -14.67 -1.38 4.02
C MET A 1 -14.78 -2.01 5.42
N ASN A 2 -15.73 -1.56 6.24
CA ASN A 2 -16.07 -2.22 7.52
C ASN A 2 -16.96 -3.43 7.24
N ARG A 3 -16.61 -4.59 7.81
CA ARG A 3 -17.51 -5.75 7.82
C ARG A 3 -18.20 -5.83 9.17
N ASP A 4 -19.50 -6.10 9.15
CA ASP A 4 -20.32 -6.24 10.36
C ASP A 4 -20.13 -7.62 11.00
N ASP A 5 -19.94 -8.65 10.18
CA ASP A 5 -19.75 -10.03 10.62
C ASP A 5 -18.28 -10.48 10.53
N TRP A 6 -17.77 -10.98 11.65
CA TRP A 6 -16.44 -11.53 11.87
C TRP A 6 -16.54 -12.84 12.67
N PRO A 7 -17.07 -13.92 12.07
CA PRO A 7 -17.16 -15.19 12.78
C PRO A 7 -15.77 -15.77 13.03
N VAL A 8 -15.59 -16.42 14.18
CA VAL A 8 -14.41 -17.24 14.45
C VAL A 8 -14.53 -18.53 13.67
N GLU A 9 -13.68 -18.70 12.66
CA GLU A 9 -13.68 -19.87 11.78
C GLU A 9 -12.81 -21.02 12.34
N GLU A 10 -13.09 -22.24 11.89
CA GLU A 10 -12.57 -23.50 12.46
C GLU A 10 -11.04 -23.64 12.34
N TYR A 11 -10.41 -22.88 11.46
CA TYR A 11 -8.96 -22.83 11.27
C TYR A 11 -8.22 -21.96 12.32
N SER A 12 -8.94 -21.35 13.27
CA SER A 12 -8.33 -20.68 14.42
C SER A 12 -7.59 -21.72 15.29
N ARG A 13 -6.27 -21.65 15.24
CA ARG A 13 -5.35 -22.67 15.74
C ARG A 13 -5.65 -23.08 17.20
N ALA A 14 -5.93 -24.36 17.36
CA ALA A 14 -5.65 -25.25 18.51
C ALA A 14 -6.66 -25.44 19.65
N ARG A 15 -7.72 -24.64 19.84
CA ARG A 15 -8.65 -24.85 20.98
C ARG A 15 -10.13 -24.52 20.75
N GLY A 16 -10.56 -24.30 19.51
CA GLY A 16 -11.94 -23.88 19.24
C GLY A 16 -12.25 -22.46 19.72
N GLU A 17 -11.22 -21.63 19.83
CA GLU A 17 -11.31 -20.22 20.21
C GLU A 17 -10.24 -19.38 19.49
N CYS A 18 -10.53 -18.09 19.31
CA CYS A 18 -9.59 -17.12 18.76
C CYS A 18 -8.45 -16.83 19.73
N LEU A 19 -7.20 -16.94 19.26
CA LEU A 19 -5.99 -16.67 20.06
C LEU A 19 -5.87 -15.22 20.57
N TYR A 20 -6.54 -14.27 19.93
CA TYR A 20 -6.40 -12.85 20.25
C TYR A 20 -7.50 -12.32 21.17
N CYS A 21 -8.74 -12.75 20.94
CA CYS A 21 -9.89 -12.24 21.70
C CYS A 21 -10.60 -13.29 22.55
N GLY A 22 -10.26 -14.57 22.42
CA GLY A 22 -10.86 -15.67 23.17
C GLY A 22 -12.31 -16.02 22.79
N ALA A 23 -12.85 -15.42 21.72
CA ALA A 23 -14.19 -15.79 21.22
C ALA A 23 -14.16 -17.21 20.66
N ARG A 24 -15.20 -18.01 20.90
CA ARG A 24 -15.27 -19.42 20.48
C ARG A 24 -15.57 -19.55 19.00
N THR A 25 -15.22 -20.68 18.38
CA THR A 25 -15.61 -21.01 17.01
C THR A 25 -17.13 -20.88 16.85
N GLY A 26 -17.56 -20.17 15.81
CA GLY A 26 -18.96 -19.84 15.56
C GLY A 26 -19.49 -18.58 16.28
N GLU A 27 -18.75 -18.02 17.24
CA GLU A 27 -19.05 -16.71 17.82
C GLU A 27 -18.45 -15.57 16.98
N GLN A 28 -18.88 -14.34 17.26
CA GLN A 28 -18.32 -13.13 16.67
C GLN A 28 -17.03 -12.70 17.39
N HIS A 29 -16.01 -12.29 16.64
CA HIS A 29 -14.82 -11.67 17.23
C HIS A 29 -15.18 -10.43 18.04
N HIS A 30 -14.62 -10.34 19.26
CA HIS A 30 -14.82 -9.17 20.12
C HIS A 30 -14.34 -7.87 19.48
N LYS A 31 -14.93 -6.74 19.86
CA LYS A 31 -14.50 -5.41 19.41
C LYS A 31 -13.04 -5.19 19.80
N GLY A 32 -12.23 -4.75 18.84
CA GLY A 32 -10.78 -4.55 19.03
C GLY A 32 -9.92 -5.79 18.79
N CYS A 33 -10.51 -6.95 18.44
CA CYS A 33 -9.74 -8.10 17.99
C CYS A 33 -8.96 -7.76 16.71
N VAL A 34 -7.67 -8.09 16.67
CA VAL A 34 -6.79 -7.83 15.51
C VAL A 34 -7.20 -8.56 14.24
N VAL A 35 -8.01 -9.62 14.37
CA VAL A 35 -8.59 -10.34 13.23
C VAL A 35 -9.64 -9.49 12.52
N ARG A 36 -10.29 -8.54 13.23
CA ARG A 36 -11.26 -7.62 12.65
C ARG A 36 -10.51 -6.51 11.90
N SER A 37 -10.15 -6.78 10.65
CA SER A 37 -9.48 -5.84 9.76
C SER A 37 -10.45 -5.11 8.85
N ARG A 38 -10.16 -3.86 8.49
CA ARG A 38 -10.89 -3.14 7.46
C ARG A 38 -9.92 -2.63 6.41
N THR A 39 -10.38 -2.57 5.17
CA THR A 39 -9.57 -2.07 4.06
C THR A 39 -9.70 -0.55 3.95
N VAL A 40 -8.58 0.10 3.71
CA VAL A 40 -8.45 1.56 3.62
C VAL A 40 -7.63 1.93 2.40
N VAL A 41 -7.91 3.10 1.84
CA VAL A 41 -7.03 3.73 0.86
C VAL A 41 -5.97 4.53 1.60
N VAL A 42 -4.72 4.23 1.28
CA VAL A 42 -3.55 4.98 1.76
C VAL A 42 -2.84 5.63 0.58
N GLU A 43 -2.39 6.85 0.78
CA GLU A 43 -1.51 7.55 -0.16
C GLU A 43 -0.08 7.30 0.30
N ILE A 44 0.74 6.73 -0.58
CA ILE A 44 2.16 6.51 -0.35
C ILE A 44 2.95 7.49 -1.20
N THR A 45 3.86 8.23 -0.57
CA THR A 45 4.80 9.11 -1.28
C THR A 45 6.21 8.56 -1.13
N VAL A 46 6.89 8.40 -2.26
CA VAL A 46 8.29 7.95 -2.35
C VAL A 46 9.12 9.05 -2.98
N GLN A 47 10.27 9.38 -2.38
CA GLN A 47 11.26 10.26 -2.97
C GLN A 47 12.44 9.45 -3.50
N LEU A 48 12.73 9.60 -4.79
CA LEU A 48 13.78 8.88 -5.51
C LEU A 48 14.86 9.88 -5.99
N VAL A 49 16.11 9.44 -5.96
CA VAL A 49 17.18 10.10 -6.74
C VAL A 49 17.24 9.39 -8.08
N HIS A 50 16.95 10.12 -9.15
CA HIS A 50 16.86 9.60 -10.52
C HIS A 50 17.88 10.30 -11.42
N VAL A 51 18.39 9.59 -12.43
CA VAL A 51 19.38 10.10 -13.38
C VAL A 51 18.64 10.60 -14.61
N VAL A 52 18.80 11.88 -14.93
CA VAL A 52 18.21 12.51 -16.12
C VAL A 52 19.32 13.11 -17.00
N PRO A 53 19.07 13.36 -18.30
CA PRO A 53 19.97 14.13 -19.14
C PRO A 53 20.29 15.50 -18.54
N GLU A 54 21.54 15.95 -18.71
CA GLU A 54 22.04 17.17 -18.07
C GLU A 54 21.33 18.45 -18.56
N ASP A 55 20.86 18.43 -19.79
CA ASP A 55 20.15 19.54 -20.44
C ASP A 55 18.65 19.56 -20.15
N TRP A 56 18.12 18.56 -19.43
CA TRP A 56 16.73 18.56 -19.01
C TRP A 56 16.49 19.61 -17.94
N ASP A 57 15.49 20.46 -18.20
CA ASP A 57 14.92 21.37 -17.23
C ASP A 57 13.76 20.69 -16.50
N ARG A 58 13.13 21.45 -15.61
CA ARG A 58 12.02 20.95 -14.80
C ARG A 58 10.87 20.43 -15.65
N ASP A 59 10.48 21.16 -16.69
CA ASP A 59 9.30 20.83 -17.49
C ASP A 59 9.56 19.57 -18.33
N MET A 60 10.79 19.40 -18.84
CA MET A 60 11.21 18.17 -19.53
C MET A 60 11.22 16.96 -18.59
N ILE A 61 11.67 17.11 -17.34
CA ILE A 61 11.62 16.04 -16.33
C ILE A 61 10.18 15.69 -15.99
N GLU A 62 9.34 16.69 -15.72
CA GLU A 62 7.91 16.47 -15.40
C GLU A 62 7.18 15.78 -16.57
N PHE A 63 7.42 16.21 -17.81
CA PHE A 63 6.87 15.56 -18.99
C PHE A 63 7.37 14.12 -19.14
N GLY A 64 8.68 13.88 -19.05
CA GLY A 64 9.26 12.53 -19.22
C GLY A 64 8.74 11.51 -18.21
N MET A 65 8.45 11.96 -16.98
CA MET A 65 7.99 11.09 -15.88
C MET A 65 6.47 10.86 -15.87
N ASN A 66 5.66 11.81 -16.35
CA ASN A 66 4.21 11.79 -16.19
C ASN A 66 3.42 11.70 -17.50
N ASP A 67 3.88 12.40 -18.53
CA ASP A 67 3.13 12.63 -19.78
C ASP A 67 3.80 12.01 -21.02
N GLY A 68 5.05 11.54 -20.87
CA GLY A 68 5.86 10.94 -21.91
C GLY A 68 5.62 9.43 -22.08
N SER A 69 6.47 8.76 -22.86
CA SER A 69 6.39 7.32 -23.13
C SER A 69 6.91 6.42 -21.98
N GLY A 70 7.14 6.98 -20.80
CA GLY A 70 7.51 6.23 -19.61
C GLY A 70 6.33 5.41 -19.13
N CYS A 71 6.29 4.11 -19.43
CA CYS A 71 5.28 3.24 -18.84
C CYS A 71 5.42 3.24 -17.32
N SER A 72 4.30 3.40 -16.60
CA SER A 72 4.22 3.45 -15.13
C SER A 72 4.92 2.27 -14.44
N ASP A 73 4.98 1.12 -15.11
CA ASP A 73 5.66 -0.10 -14.63
C ASP A 73 7.18 0.08 -14.49
N ASN A 74 7.81 0.91 -15.32
CA ASN A 74 9.24 1.18 -15.23
C ASN A 74 9.57 1.91 -13.92
N LEU A 75 8.72 2.88 -13.52
CA LEU A 75 8.88 3.62 -12.27
C LEU A 75 8.78 2.69 -11.04
N LEU A 76 7.90 1.68 -11.08
CA LEU A 76 7.82 0.68 -10.02
C LEU A 76 9.11 -0.14 -9.91
N GLY A 77 9.67 -0.54 -11.05
CA GLY A 77 10.98 -1.21 -11.10
C GLY A 77 12.09 -0.35 -10.48
N GLU A 78 12.15 0.93 -10.83
CA GLU A 78 13.14 1.86 -10.28
C GLU A 78 13.00 2.05 -8.76
N ILE A 79 11.76 2.11 -8.24
CA ILE A 79 11.51 2.19 -6.80
C ILE A 79 12.02 0.92 -6.10
N MET A 80 11.80 -0.27 -6.68
CA MET A 80 12.30 -1.53 -6.14
C MET A 80 13.82 -1.58 -6.13
N GLU A 81 14.48 -1.21 -7.23
CA GLU A 81 15.94 -1.14 -7.31
C GLU A 81 16.54 -0.15 -6.30
N ALA A 82 15.89 0.99 -6.10
CA ALA A 82 16.31 1.97 -5.11
C ALA A 82 16.17 1.45 -3.68
N ALA A 83 15.08 0.72 -3.38
CA ALA A 83 14.89 0.07 -2.10
C ALA A 83 15.96 -0.99 -1.84
N GLU A 84 16.26 -1.85 -2.81
CA GLU A 84 17.35 -2.83 -2.71
C GLU A 84 18.71 -2.18 -2.50
N ARG A 85 19.00 -1.09 -3.23
CA ARG A 85 20.27 -0.36 -3.06
C ARG A 85 20.40 0.23 -1.66
N ARG A 86 19.31 0.74 -1.07
CA ARG A 86 19.31 1.23 0.32
C ARG A 86 19.50 0.12 1.33
N ASP A 87 18.85 -1.02 1.13
CA ASP A 87 19.00 -2.20 1.98
C ASP A 87 20.45 -2.69 2.01
N ARG A 88 21.10 -2.79 0.84
CA ARG A 88 22.55 -3.10 0.73
C ARG A 88 23.46 -2.08 1.43
N LEU A 89 22.97 -0.86 1.70
CA LEU A 89 23.67 0.19 2.42
C LEU A 89 23.31 0.23 3.92
N ASP A 90 22.52 -0.74 4.42
CA ASP A 90 22.02 -0.79 5.80
C ASP A 90 21.21 0.47 6.19
N ARG A 91 20.51 1.07 5.23
CA ARG A 91 19.70 2.29 5.44
C ARG A 91 18.21 1.97 5.40
N CYS A 92 17.48 2.21 6.50
CA CYS A 92 16.02 2.12 6.48
C CYS A 92 15.43 3.04 5.39
N SER A 93 14.36 2.59 4.72
CA SER A 93 13.53 3.39 3.82
C SER A 93 12.59 4.37 4.54
N CYS A 94 12.49 4.25 5.87
CA CYS A 94 11.73 5.13 6.76
C CYS A 94 11.82 6.64 6.44
N PRO A 95 13.00 7.20 6.05
CA PRO A 95 13.12 8.64 5.78
C PRO A 95 12.59 9.08 4.41
N VAL A 96 12.34 8.15 3.48
CA VAL A 96 12.04 8.45 2.07
C VAL A 96 10.69 7.94 1.60
N VAL A 97 10.00 7.16 2.44
CA VAL A 97 8.65 6.65 2.20
C VAL A 97 7.74 7.17 3.30
N THR A 98 6.66 7.83 2.92
CA THR A 98 5.61 8.27 3.86
C THR A 98 4.27 7.69 3.44
N GLY A 99 3.46 7.31 4.41
CA GLY A 99 2.11 6.81 4.19
C GLY A 99 1.08 7.66 4.94
N LYS A 100 -0.02 7.97 4.28
CA LYS A 100 -1.10 8.79 4.83
C LYS A 100 -2.45 8.10 4.60
N TYR A 101 -3.29 8.05 5.63
CA TYR A 101 -4.67 7.62 5.48
C TYR A 101 -5.45 8.61 4.62
N VAL A 102 -6.19 8.10 3.64
CA VAL A 102 -7.05 8.91 2.77
C VAL A 102 -8.52 8.70 3.12
N ARG A 103 -9.02 7.46 3.00
CA ARG A 103 -10.43 7.11 3.20
C ARG A 103 -10.61 5.61 3.45
N GLU A 104 -11.83 5.20 3.80
CA GLU A 104 -12.25 3.80 3.67
C GLU A 104 -12.19 3.34 2.22
N ALA A 105 -11.78 2.10 1.99
CA ALA A 105 -11.92 1.47 0.68
C ALA A 105 -13.39 1.12 0.40
N THR A 106 -13.82 1.34 -0.84
CA THR A 106 -15.09 0.88 -1.42
C THR A 106 -14.96 -0.57 -1.93
N GLU A 107 -16.05 -1.18 -2.39
CA GLU A 107 -16.01 -2.51 -3.03
C GLU A 107 -15.23 -2.46 -4.36
N GLU A 108 -15.42 -1.40 -5.15
CA GLU A 108 -14.72 -1.18 -6.42
C GLU A 108 -13.19 -1.10 -6.24
N ASP A 109 -12.71 -0.44 -5.18
CA ASP A 109 -11.29 -0.39 -4.83
C ASP A 109 -10.69 -1.79 -4.57
N GLU A 110 -11.48 -2.72 -3.99
CA GLU A 110 -11.01 -4.07 -3.67
C GLU A 110 -11.06 -5.00 -4.90
N GLU A 111 -12.00 -4.76 -5.82
CA GLU A 111 -12.25 -5.63 -6.97
C GLU A 111 -11.40 -5.27 -8.20
N PHE A 112 -11.17 -3.97 -8.45
CA PHE A 112 -10.57 -3.50 -9.70
C PHE A 112 -9.26 -2.73 -9.50
N ASP A 113 -9.19 -1.86 -8.50
CA ASP A 113 -8.11 -0.88 -8.38
C ASP A 113 -7.35 -1.03 -7.06
N VAL A 114 -6.53 -2.09 -6.96
CA VAL A 114 -5.64 -2.30 -5.80
C VAL A 114 -4.48 -1.29 -5.74
N LEU A 115 -4.30 -0.46 -6.78
CA LEU A 115 -3.29 0.58 -6.88
C LEU A 115 -3.84 1.80 -7.63
N PHE A 116 -3.90 2.95 -6.96
CA PHE A 116 -4.36 4.21 -7.54
C PHE A 116 -3.16 5.09 -7.91
N ILE A 117 -3.08 5.55 -9.17
CA ILE A 117 -2.31 6.74 -9.51
C ILE A 117 -3.30 7.91 -9.42
N LYS A 118 -3.14 8.76 -8.42
CA LYS A 118 -4.02 9.91 -8.22
C LYS A 118 -3.83 10.88 -9.38
N ASP A 119 -4.94 11.20 -10.07
CA ASP A 119 -5.10 12.28 -11.04
C ASP A 119 -3.78 12.77 -11.68
N LEU A 120 -3.33 12.12 -12.76
CA LEU A 120 -2.67 12.87 -13.83
C LEU A 120 -3.72 13.85 -14.34
N LYS A 121 -3.81 15.03 -13.73
CA LYS A 121 -4.64 16.10 -14.29
C LYS A 121 -4.04 16.43 -15.66
N SER A 122 -4.71 15.92 -16.70
CA SER A 122 -4.62 16.37 -18.10
C SER A 122 -4.78 17.87 -18.23
#